data_AF-A0A7J6XEK1-F1
#
_entry.id   AF-A0A7J6XEK1-F1
#
_cell.length_a   1.000
_cell.length_b   1.000
_cell.length_c   1.000
_cell.angle_alpha   90.00
_cell.angle_beta   90.00
_cell.angle_gamma   90.00
#
_symmetry.space_group_name_H-M   'P 1'
#
loop_
_entity.id
_entity.type
_entity.pdbx_description
1 polymer ?
#
loop_
_entity_poly.entity_id
_entity_poly.type
_entity_poly.pdbx_seq_one_letter_code
_entity_poly.pdbx_strand_id
1 'polypeptide(L)'
;MVGLSVGEKHFIHGGIAQDLRSDGRKRLTYRPISVETGVIAQANGSARVKLGGTDVIASVKAELGRPNLLYPDKGKVSIYIDCSPTAAPVFEGRGGEELSAELSVALQRCLLGGKSGAGTGINLSSLVVVEGKMCWDLYIDGLVVSSDGNLLDALGAAIK
;
A
#
# COMPACT_ATOMS: atom_id res chain seq x y z
N MET A 1 -2.23 -25.62 0.87
CA MET A 1 -2.03 -24.62 -0.20
C MET A 1 -2.15 -25.36 -1.53
N VAL A 2 -3.22 -25.14 -2.30
CA VAL A 2 -3.37 -25.78 -3.61
C VAL A 2 -2.46 -25.02 -4.57
N GLY A 3 -1.32 -25.62 -4.90
CA GLY A 3 -0.42 -25.05 -5.89
C GLY A 3 -1.03 -25.12 -7.30
N LEU A 4 -0.61 -24.22 -8.18
CA LEU A 4 -1.02 -24.26 -9.59
C LEU A 4 -0.60 -25.58 -10.23
N SER A 5 -1.53 -26.23 -10.92
CA SER A 5 -1.29 -27.42 -11.73
C SER A 5 -0.35 -27.11 -12.89
N VAL A 6 0.28 -28.16 -13.43
CA VAL A 6 1.15 -28.03 -14.60
C VAL A 6 0.39 -27.47 -15.80
N GLY A 7 -0.88 -27.86 -15.98
CA GLY A 7 -1.74 -27.34 -17.05
C GLY A 7 -2.01 -25.85 -16.92
N GLU A 8 -2.38 -25.38 -15.73
CA GLU A 8 -2.62 -23.95 -15.46
C GLU A 8 -1.37 -23.10 -15.69
N LYS A 9 -0.19 -23.59 -15.26
CA LYS A 9 1.08 -22.89 -15.52
C LYS A 9 1.33 -22.75 -17.02
N HIS A 10 1.20 -23.83 -17.79
CA HIS A 10 1.37 -23.76 -19.26
C HIS A 10 0.35 -22.83 -19.92
N PHE A 11 -0.91 -22.84 -19.46
CA PHE A 11 -1.94 -21.94 -19.96
C PHE A 11 -1.58 -20.46 -19.71
N ILE A 12 -1.13 -20.13 -18.50
CA ILE A 12 -0.71 -18.76 -18.16
C ILE A 12 0.48 -18.33 -19.02
N HIS A 13 1.51 -19.18 -19.15
CA HIS A 13 2.68 -18.87 -19.98
C HIS A 13 2.32 -18.69 -21.47
N GLY A 14 1.48 -19.58 -22.01
CA GLY A 14 0.99 -19.48 -23.39
C GLY A 14 0.16 -18.23 -23.64
N GLY A 15 -0.73 -17.87 -22.70
CA GLY A 15 -1.53 -16.64 -22.78
C GLY A 15 -0.66 -15.39 -22.80
N ILE A 16 0.36 -15.32 -21.95
CA ILE A 16 1.32 -14.19 -21.96
C ILE A 16 2.04 -14.08 -23.31
N ALA A 17 2.48 -15.20 -23.90
CA ALA A 17 3.14 -15.21 -25.20
C ALA A 17 2.23 -14.74 -26.35
N GLN A 18 0.92 -14.95 -26.22
CA GLN A 18 -0.10 -14.55 -27.19
C GLN A 18 -0.75 -13.19 -26.87
N ASP A 19 -0.25 -12.47 -25.87
CA ASP A 19 -0.83 -11.20 -25.37
C ASP A 19 -2.30 -11.31 -24.91
N LEU A 20 -2.71 -12.51 -24.48
CA LEU A 20 -4.07 -12.83 -24.05
C LEU A 20 -4.14 -13.04 -22.53
N ARG A 21 -4.95 -12.23 -21.85
CA ARG A 21 -5.23 -12.39 -20.42
C ARG A 21 -6.44 -13.29 -20.20
N SER A 22 -6.48 -13.97 -19.05
CA SER A 22 -7.58 -14.87 -18.66
C SER A 22 -8.94 -14.18 -18.55
N ASP A 23 -8.97 -12.87 -18.32
CA ASP A 23 -10.17 -12.05 -18.20
C ASP A 23 -10.46 -11.20 -19.45
N GLY A 24 -9.74 -11.44 -20.55
CA GLY A 24 -9.95 -10.77 -21.83
C GLY A 24 -9.41 -9.33 -21.93
N ARG A 25 -8.77 -8.80 -20.88
CA ARG A 25 -8.11 -7.49 -20.94
C ARG A 25 -6.85 -7.53 -21.81
N LYS A 26 -6.46 -6.37 -22.37
CA LYS A 26 -5.13 -6.20 -22.98
C LYS A 26 -4.05 -6.25 -21.90
N ARG A 27 -2.82 -6.60 -22.28
CA ARG A 27 -1.69 -6.76 -21.36
C ARG A 27 -1.44 -5.58 -20.42
N LEU A 28 -1.54 -4.35 -20.94
CA LEU A 28 -1.25 -3.11 -20.18
C LEU A 28 -2.50 -2.45 -19.56
N THR A 29 -3.66 -3.10 -19.61
CA THR A 29 -4.91 -2.53 -19.10
C THR A 29 -5.16 -2.96 -17.65
N TYR A 30 -5.36 -1.99 -16.75
CA TYR A 30 -5.74 -2.23 -15.36
C TYR A 30 -7.14 -2.85 -15.23
N ARG A 31 -7.44 -3.43 -14.06
CA ARG A 31 -8.82 -3.76 -13.68
C ARG A 31 -9.59 -2.46 -13.41
N PRO A 32 -10.93 -2.47 -13.47
CA PRO A 32 -11.73 -1.35 -13.00
C PRO A 32 -11.32 -0.94 -11.58
N ILE A 33 -11.11 0.36 -11.37
CA ILE A 33 -10.71 0.95 -10.09
C ILE A 33 -11.85 1.82 -9.59
N SER A 34 -12.25 1.65 -8.32
CA SER A 34 -13.15 2.57 -7.62
C SER A 34 -12.47 3.07 -6.36
N VAL A 35 -12.57 4.39 -6.12
CA VAL A 35 -11.98 5.06 -4.95
C VAL A 35 -13.07 5.78 -4.20
N GLU A 36 -13.17 5.52 -2.90
CA GLU A 36 -14.09 6.20 -1.98
C GLU A 36 -13.27 6.85 -0.87
N THR A 37 -13.31 8.17 -0.75
CA THR A 37 -12.59 8.92 0.29
C THR A 37 -13.50 9.22 1.49
N GLY A 38 -12.92 9.37 2.69
CA GLY A 38 -13.67 9.71 3.91
C GLY A 38 -14.43 8.53 4.51
N VAL A 39 -13.99 7.30 4.25
CA VAL A 39 -14.62 6.06 4.75
C VAL A 39 -14.47 5.87 6.26
N ILE A 40 -13.43 6.45 6.87
CA ILE A 40 -13.18 6.42 8.32
C ILE A 40 -13.30 7.85 8.85
N ALA A 41 -14.39 8.12 9.56
CA ALA A 41 -14.70 9.45 10.10
C ALA A 41 -13.72 9.93 11.18
N GLN A 42 -13.03 9.01 11.87
CA GLN A 42 -12.08 9.33 12.96
C GLN A 42 -10.66 9.62 12.45
N ALA A 43 -10.37 9.36 11.18
CA ALA A 43 -9.04 9.59 10.60
C ALA A 43 -8.97 10.99 9.97
N ASN A 44 -7.78 11.58 9.93
CA ASN A 44 -7.55 12.86 9.24
C ASN A 44 -7.74 12.71 7.72
N GLY A 45 -7.37 11.55 7.19
CA GLY A 45 -7.63 11.14 5.82
C GLY A 45 -7.94 9.65 5.77
N SER A 46 -8.82 9.24 4.87
CA SER A 46 -9.06 7.83 4.62
C SER A 46 -9.56 7.59 3.20
N ALA A 47 -9.23 6.43 2.65
CA ALA A 47 -9.71 6.00 1.35
C ALA A 47 -9.91 4.48 1.33
N ARG A 48 -10.95 4.03 0.62
CA ARG A 48 -11.14 2.64 0.23
C ARG A 48 -10.96 2.54 -1.27
N VAL A 49 -10.10 1.63 -1.70
CA VAL A 49 -9.82 1.37 -3.11
C VAL A 49 -10.19 -0.07 -3.43
N LYS A 50 -11.02 -0.24 -4.47
CA LYS A 50 -11.32 -1.55 -5.04
C LYS A 50 -10.72 -1.63 -6.44
N LEU A 51 -9.93 -2.66 -6.69
CA LEU A 51 -9.29 -2.97 -7.96
C LEU A 51 -9.70 -4.39 -8.39
N GLY A 52 -10.83 -4.49 -9.08
CA GLY A 52 -11.47 -5.80 -9.33
C GLY A 52 -11.82 -6.51 -8.02
N GLY A 53 -11.25 -7.69 -7.79
CA GLY A 53 -11.43 -8.45 -6.54
C GLY A 53 -10.58 -7.97 -5.36
N THR A 54 -9.61 -7.07 -5.58
CA THR A 54 -8.76 -6.55 -4.51
C THR A 54 -9.43 -5.37 -3.83
N ASP A 55 -9.55 -5.39 -2.50
CA ASP A 55 -10.18 -4.34 -1.70
C ASP A 55 -9.26 -3.97 -0.54
N VAL A 56 -8.91 -2.68 -0.47
CA VAL A 56 -8.01 -2.14 0.55
C VAL A 56 -8.58 -0.87 1.14
N ILE A 57 -8.28 -0.62 2.41
CA ILE A 57 -8.63 0.61 3.12
C ILE A 57 -7.33 1.21 3.64
N ALA A 58 -7.11 2.51 3.42
CA ALA A 58 -6.02 3.25 4.03
C ALA A 58 -6.57 4.37 4.91
N SER A 59 -5.90 4.65 6.01
CA SER A 59 -6.15 5.79 6.88
C SER A 59 -4.85 6.51 7.20
N VAL A 60 -4.96 7.83 7.36
CA VAL A 60 -3.89 8.71 7.78
C VAL A 60 -4.32 9.40 9.06
N LYS A 61 -3.47 9.30 10.08
CA LYS A 61 -3.60 10.05 11.32
C LYS A 61 -2.39 10.96 11.48
N ALA A 62 -2.63 12.22 11.85
CA ALA A 62 -1.59 13.21 12.02
C ALA A 62 -1.52 13.66 13.49
N GLU A 63 -0.33 13.58 14.08
CA GLU A 63 -0.05 14.04 15.43
C GLU A 63 1.11 15.04 15.45
N LEU A 64 1.16 15.91 16.45
CA LEU A 64 2.30 16.80 16.66
C LEU A 64 3.31 16.11 17.59
N GLY A 65 4.54 15.98 17.11
CA GLY A 65 5.63 15.33 17.81
C GLY A 65 6.91 16.15 17.80
N ARG A 66 7.94 15.64 18.48
CA ARG A 66 9.31 16.18 18.38
C ARG A 66 10.04 15.53 17.20
N PRO A 67 10.77 16.31 16.38
CA PRO A 67 11.57 15.75 15.29
C PRO A 67 12.71 14.89 15.82
N ASN A 68 13.33 14.11 14.94
CA ASN A 68 14.50 13.32 15.29
C ASN A 68 15.70 14.27 15.54
N LEU A 69 16.50 14.02 16.58
CA LEU A 69 17.71 14.80 16.88
C LEU A 69 18.72 14.78 15.73
N LEU A 70 18.78 13.69 14.97
CA LEU A 70 19.68 13.55 13.81
C LEU A 70 19.18 14.31 12.57
N TYR A 71 17.86 14.56 12.48
CA TYR A 71 17.21 15.19 11.33
C TYR A 71 16.13 16.17 11.83
N PRO A 72 16.53 17.32 12.42
CA PRO A 72 15.62 18.29 13.01
C PRO A 72 14.77 19.05 11.97
N ASP A 73 15.17 18.97 10.71
CA ASP A 73 14.59 19.59 9.51
C ASP A 73 13.58 18.66 8.79
N LYS A 74 13.23 17.52 9.39
CA LYS A 74 12.32 16.53 8.81
C LYS A 74 11.25 16.08 9.80
N GLY A 75 10.02 15.98 9.32
CA GLY A 75 8.94 15.30 10.02
C GLY A 75 9.06 13.78 9.93
N LYS A 76 8.08 13.09 10.51
CA LYS A 76 8.06 11.63 10.61
C LYS A 76 6.86 11.06 9.86
N VAL A 77 7.08 9.91 9.24
CA VAL A 77 6.04 9.14 8.59
C VAL A 77 6.29 7.68 8.93
N SER A 78 5.27 7.03 9.49
CA SER A 78 5.25 5.61 9.81
C SER A 78 4.17 4.96 8.96
N ILE A 79 4.53 3.93 8.19
CA ILE A 79 3.59 3.19 7.35
C ILE A 79 3.47 1.78 7.91
N TYR A 80 2.25 1.37 8.18
CA TYR A 80 1.92 0.02 8.63
C TYR A 80 0.84 -0.57 7.75
N ILE A 81 1.08 -1.78 7.25
CA ILE A 81 0.10 -2.54 6.47
C ILE A 81 -0.28 -3.77 7.29
N ASP A 82 -1.58 -4.06 7.32
CA ASP A 82 -2.16 -5.27 7.90
C ASP A 82 -2.92 -6.06 6.83
N CYS A 83 -2.67 -7.36 6.81
CA CYS A 83 -3.35 -8.28 5.91
C CYS A 83 -4.41 -9.04 6.70
N SER A 84 -5.68 -8.66 6.52
CA SER A 84 -6.77 -9.28 7.28
C SER A 84 -6.83 -10.79 7.03
N PRO A 85 -7.04 -11.62 8.07
CA PRO A 85 -7.29 -13.05 7.91
C PRO A 85 -8.50 -13.35 7.01
N THR A 86 -9.45 -12.42 6.91
CA THR A 86 -10.63 -12.55 6.03
C THR A 86 -10.30 -12.26 4.56
N ALA A 87 -9.16 -11.63 4.26
CA ALA A 87 -8.84 -11.21 2.90
C ALA A 87 -8.41 -12.36 1.99
N ALA A 88 -7.80 -13.40 2.54
CA ALA A 88 -7.52 -14.65 1.86
C ALA A 88 -7.23 -15.77 2.88
N PRO A 89 -7.55 -17.04 2.58
CA PRO A 89 -7.25 -18.17 3.48
C PRO A 89 -5.76 -18.32 3.83
N VAL A 90 -4.87 -17.84 2.95
CA VAL A 90 -3.41 -17.82 3.19
C VAL A 90 -3.00 -16.86 4.31
N PHE A 91 -3.84 -15.89 4.67
CA PHE A 91 -3.57 -14.92 5.72
C PHE A 91 -4.06 -15.36 7.11
N GLU A 92 -4.69 -16.54 7.23
CA GLU A 92 -5.09 -17.07 8.54
C GLU A 92 -3.88 -17.24 9.48
N GLY A 93 -4.09 -16.92 10.76
CA GLY A 93 -3.04 -16.96 11.77
C GLY A 93 -1.96 -15.91 11.52
N ARG A 94 -0.73 -16.36 11.20
CA ARG A 94 0.43 -15.50 10.91
C ARG A 94 0.83 -15.49 9.43
N GLY A 95 0.00 -16.05 8.55
CA GLY A 95 0.35 -16.20 7.14
C GLY A 95 0.45 -14.88 6.35
N GLY A 96 -0.14 -13.78 6.87
CA GLY A 96 -0.07 -12.46 6.26
C GLY A 96 1.09 -11.57 6.72
N GLU A 97 1.84 -11.94 7.77
CA GLU A 97 2.82 -11.06 8.45
C GLU A 97 4.04 -10.75 7.58
N GLU A 98 4.56 -11.73 6.85
CA GLU A 98 5.69 -11.53 5.94
C GLU A 98 5.30 -10.58 4.80
N LEU A 99 4.15 -10.83 4.16
CA LEU A 99 3.64 -9.98 3.08
C LEU A 99 3.33 -8.56 3.56
N SER A 100 2.76 -8.42 4.75
CA SER A 100 2.42 -7.11 5.30
C SER A 100 3.66 -6.28 5.63
N ALA A 101 4.71 -6.92 6.17
CA ALA A 101 6.02 -6.30 6.36
C ALA A 101 6.67 -5.90 5.03
N GLU A 102 6.63 -6.76 4.02
CA GLU A 102 7.14 -6.47 2.67
C GLU A 102 6.42 -5.27 2.03
N LEU A 103 5.08 -5.24 2.10
CA LEU A 103 4.27 -4.15 1.56
C LEU A 103 4.55 -2.84 2.29
N SER A 104 4.69 -2.88 3.62
CA SER A 104 5.03 -1.69 4.43
C SER A 104 6.38 -1.10 4.00
N VAL A 105 7.41 -1.94 3.86
CA VAL A 105 8.75 -1.52 3.42
C VAL A 105 8.74 -1.02 1.97
N ALA A 106 8.00 -1.68 1.08
CA ALA A 106 7.88 -1.27 -0.31
C ALA A 106 7.22 0.12 -0.42
N LEU A 107 6.10 0.33 0.25
CA LEU A 107 5.40 1.63 0.28
C LEU A 107 6.24 2.72 0.93
N GLN A 108 6.97 2.39 2.00
CA GLN A 108 7.90 3.34 2.63
C GLN A 108 8.98 3.81 1.66
N ARG A 109 9.57 2.88 0.88
CA ARG A 109 10.55 3.23 -0.16
C ARG A 109 9.94 4.06 -1.30
N CYS A 110 8.70 3.76 -1.70
CA CYS A 110 8.01 4.49 -2.75
C CYS A 110 7.62 5.92 -2.32
N LEU A 111 7.08 6.08 -1.11
CA LEU A 111 6.52 7.36 -0.65
C LEU A 111 7.57 8.28 -0.03
N LEU A 112 8.56 7.73 0.70
CA LEU A 112 9.62 8.52 1.31
C LEU A 112 10.88 8.61 0.43
N GLY A 113 10.87 7.92 -0.72
CA GLY A 113 11.99 7.82 -1.64
C GLY A 113 13.18 7.02 -1.09
N GLY A 114 14.15 6.78 -1.97
CA GLY A 114 15.44 6.19 -1.61
C GLY A 114 16.40 7.21 -0.96
N LYS A 115 17.63 6.76 -0.68
CA LYS A 115 18.71 7.56 -0.05
C LYS A 115 19.03 8.90 -0.75
N SER A 116 18.61 9.07 -2.02
CA SER A 116 18.85 10.26 -2.84
C SER A 116 17.74 11.32 -2.79
N GLY A 117 16.59 11.04 -2.17
CA GLY A 117 15.47 12.00 -2.09
C GLY A 117 14.78 12.34 -3.42
N ALA A 118 15.16 11.70 -4.53
CA ALA A 118 14.50 11.85 -5.82
C ALA A 118 13.28 10.92 -5.90
N GLY A 119 12.12 11.46 -6.24
CA GLY A 119 10.86 10.70 -6.39
C GLY A 119 10.09 10.47 -5.09
N THR A 120 10.30 11.29 -4.04
CA THR A 120 9.50 11.22 -2.81
C THR A 120 8.05 11.60 -3.08
N GLY A 121 7.12 10.70 -2.72
CA GLY A 121 5.69 11.00 -2.71
C GLY A 121 5.30 11.99 -1.60
N ILE A 122 6.07 12.03 -0.51
CA ILE A 122 5.86 12.90 0.64
C ILE A 122 7.13 13.71 0.93
N ASN A 123 7.00 15.04 1.00
CA ASN A 123 8.09 15.91 1.40
C ASN A 123 8.19 15.97 2.94
N LEU A 124 9.24 15.39 3.52
CA LEU A 124 9.42 15.37 4.98
C LEU A 124 9.74 16.76 5.55
N SER A 125 10.33 17.67 4.78
CA SER A 125 10.66 19.01 5.27
C SER A 125 9.42 19.91 5.39
N SER A 126 8.38 19.67 4.58
CA SER A 126 7.10 20.39 4.74
C SER A 126 6.30 19.95 5.97
N LEU A 127 6.72 18.86 6.63
CA LEU A 127 6.11 18.37 7.86
C LEU A 127 6.70 19.04 9.11
N VAL A 128 7.72 19.89 8.98
CA VAL A 128 8.28 20.64 10.12
C VAL A 128 7.42 21.86 10.40
N VAL A 129 7.02 22.04 11.67
CA VAL A 129 6.26 23.22 12.12
C VAL A 129 7.21 24.24 12.74
N VAL A 130 8.07 23.78 13.65
CA VAL A 130 9.15 24.58 14.24
C VAL A 130 10.40 23.71 14.25
N GLU A 131 11.42 24.14 13.51
CA GLU A 131 12.67 23.40 13.35
C GLU A 131 13.28 23.01 14.71
N GLY A 132 13.63 21.73 14.85
CA GLY A 132 14.20 21.17 16.08
C GLY A 132 13.28 21.10 17.29
N LYS A 133 12.04 21.61 17.22
CA LYS A 133 11.09 21.60 18.35
C LYS A 133 9.83 20.80 18.08
N MET A 134 9.20 21.01 16.92
CA MET A 134 7.88 20.44 16.61
C MET A 134 7.74 20.11 15.14
N CYS A 135 7.31 18.88 14.84
CA CYS A 135 7.00 18.41 13.50
C CYS A 135 5.71 17.58 13.51
N TRP A 136 5.11 17.39 12.34
CA TRP A 136 4.07 16.40 12.12
C TRP A 136 4.68 14.99 12.16
N ASP A 137 3.98 14.10 12.86
CA ASP A 137 4.17 12.65 12.86
C ASP A 137 2.94 12.04 12.19
N LEU A 138 3.12 11.48 10.99
CA LEU A 138 2.05 10.89 10.20
C LEU A 138 2.07 9.37 10.34
N TYR A 139 0.95 8.82 10.78
CA TYR A 139 0.70 7.39 10.81
C TYR A 139 -0.19 7.04 9.63
N ILE A 140 0.31 6.17 8.74
CA ILE A 140 -0.40 5.68 7.57
C ILE A 140 -0.65 4.20 7.79
N ASP A 141 -1.90 3.85 8.03
CA ASP A 141 -2.33 2.48 8.25
C ASP A 141 -3.09 1.98 7.02
N GLY A 142 -2.69 0.84 6.49
CA GLY A 142 -3.37 0.15 5.39
C GLY A 142 -3.91 -1.20 5.85
N LEU A 143 -5.14 -1.51 5.48
CA LEU A 143 -5.80 -2.78 5.74
C LEU A 143 -6.18 -3.44 4.42
N VAL A 144 -5.69 -4.65 4.18
CA VAL A 144 -6.14 -5.49 3.07
C VAL A 144 -7.40 -6.22 3.50
N VAL A 145 -8.52 -5.94 2.84
CA VAL A 145 -9.84 -6.53 3.11
C VAL A 145 -10.10 -7.72 2.19
N SER A 146 -9.61 -7.68 0.96
CA SER A 146 -9.65 -8.80 0.02
C SER A 146 -8.43 -8.77 -0.91
N SER A 147 -7.85 -9.94 -1.19
CA SER A 147 -6.66 -10.08 -2.03
C SER A 147 -6.95 -10.88 -3.29
N ASP A 148 -6.97 -10.18 -4.43
CA ASP A 148 -6.99 -10.75 -5.78
C ASP A 148 -5.74 -10.28 -6.56
N GLY A 149 -4.62 -10.08 -5.85
CA GLY A 149 -3.35 -9.60 -6.41
C GLY A 149 -3.26 -8.08 -6.62
N ASN A 150 -2.08 -7.62 -7.05
CA ASN A 150 -1.75 -6.21 -7.25
C ASN A 150 -1.99 -5.29 -6.04
N LEU A 151 -1.73 -5.81 -4.83
CA LEU A 151 -1.95 -5.12 -3.56
C LEU A 151 -1.15 -3.82 -3.42
N LEU A 152 0.11 -3.82 -3.86
CA LEU A 152 1.00 -2.67 -3.75
C LEU A 152 0.43 -1.44 -4.47
N ASP A 153 -0.08 -1.62 -5.69
CA ASP A 153 -0.69 -0.55 -6.47
C ASP A 153 -2.01 -0.07 -5.84
N ALA A 154 -2.84 -1.00 -5.35
CA ALA A 154 -4.09 -0.66 -4.69
C ALA A 154 -3.85 0.17 -3.42
N LEU A 155 -2.88 -0.25 -2.58
CA LEU A 155 -2.47 0.49 -1.39
C LEU A 155 -1.83 1.84 -1.75
N GLY A 156 -0.97 1.87 -2.77
CA GLY A 156 -0.37 3.11 -3.26
C GLY A 156 -1.42 4.12 -3.73
N ALA A 157 -2.46 3.66 -4.43
CA ALA A 157 -3.59 4.49 -4.85
C ALA A 157 -4.49 4.92 -3.67
N ALA A 158 -4.58 4.12 -2.61
CA ALA A 158 -5.36 4.47 -1.42
C ALA A 158 -4.66 5.52 -0.53
N ILE A 159 -3.33 5.55 -0.54
CA ILE A 159 -2.54 6.44 0.32
C ILE A 159 -2.28 7.82 -0.30
N LYS A 160 -2.28 7.93 -1.64
CA LYS A 160 -1.90 9.13 -2.38
C LYS A 160 -3.07 10.08 -2.61
#